data_AF-A0A352QND5-F1
#
_entry.id   AF-A0A352QND5-F1
#
_cell.length_a   1.000
_cell.length_b   1.000
_cell.length_c   1.000
_cell.angle_alpha   90.00
_cell.angle_beta   90.00
_cell.angle_gamma   90.00
#
_symmetry.space_group_name_H-M   'P 1'
#
loop_
_entity.id
_entity.type
_entity.pdbx_description
1 polymer ?
#
loop_
_entity_poly.entity_id
_entity_poly.type
_entity_poly.pdbx_seq_one_letter_code
_entity_poly.pdbx_strand_id
1 'polypeptide(L)'
;LSVGIWYAVVANFDRDGNMVIYLDDSSYRTKSIATVTGSINSASNPTIGSKPAAGGHATGNTLIVDELRVYKRLLTAAEITAYSNGTLAATDNLGAYLKFDDGSGDTAADSSGNNHPATKTAGATWTTAVHSPLDETITWVADKIFHTVVAPASYRYWRMLIESPAGTETMKKILLLNRALGAFEKGVA
;
A
#
# COMPACT_ATOMS: atom_id res chain seq x y z
N LEU A 1 -10.07 12.41 6.25
CA LEU A 1 -9.76 10.96 6.37
C LEU A 1 -10.64 10.39 7.45
N SER A 2 -11.14 9.18 7.25
CA SER A 2 -11.94 8.45 8.25
C SER A 2 -11.02 7.56 9.08
N VAL A 3 -11.32 7.44 10.38
CA VAL A 3 -10.57 6.56 11.28
C VAL A 3 -10.83 5.09 10.92
N GLY A 4 -9.79 4.26 10.98
CA GLY A 4 -9.91 2.83 10.71
C GLY A 4 -10.12 2.51 9.24
N ILE A 5 -9.73 3.41 8.33
CA ILE A 5 -9.71 3.17 6.88
C ILE A 5 -8.25 3.35 6.43
N TRP A 6 -7.73 2.40 5.65
CA TRP A 6 -6.43 2.56 5.01
C TRP A 6 -6.52 3.59 3.88
N TYR A 7 -5.41 4.23 3.56
CA TYR A 7 -5.32 5.14 2.42
C TYR A 7 -3.96 4.94 1.77
N ALA A 8 -3.93 4.84 0.45
CA ALA A 8 -2.67 4.97 -0.25
C ALA A 8 -2.31 6.46 -0.32
N VAL A 9 -1.12 6.82 0.13
CA VAL A 9 -0.65 8.20 0.10
C VAL A 9 0.59 8.27 -0.76
N VAL A 10 0.54 9.10 -1.81
CA VAL A 10 1.70 9.37 -2.67
C VAL A 10 1.98 10.86 -2.65
N ALA A 11 3.25 11.25 -2.52
CA ALA A 11 3.68 12.63 -2.66
C ALA A 11 4.73 12.74 -3.77
N ASN A 12 4.35 13.35 -4.88
CA ASN A 12 5.28 13.71 -5.96
C ASN A 12 5.86 15.10 -5.69
N PHE A 13 7.17 15.24 -5.84
CA PHE A 13 7.90 16.50 -5.68
C PHE A 13 8.57 16.90 -7.00
N ASP A 14 7.80 17.48 -7.92
CA ASP A 14 8.34 18.03 -9.16
C ASP A 14 8.95 19.41 -8.90
N ARG A 15 10.28 19.48 -8.90
CA ARG A 15 11.04 20.70 -8.57
C ARG A 15 10.89 21.81 -9.60
N ASP A 16 10.50 21.48 -10.82
CA ASP A 16 10.25 22.45 -11.89
C ASP A 16 8.75 22.76 -12.03
N GLY A 17 7.90 22.13 -11.20
CA GLY A 17 6.46 22.20 -11.30
C GLY A 17 5.78 22.22 -9.94
N ASN A 18 5.01 21.16 -9.67
CA ASN A 18 4.16 21.06 -8.50
C ASN A 18 4.60 19.93 -7.56
N MET A 19 4.53 20.23 -6.26
CA MET A 19 4.32 19.18 -5.27
C MET A 19 2.85 18.78 -5.30
N VAL A 20 2.59 17.49 -5.47
CA VAL A 20 1.23 16.93 -5.47
C VAL A 20 1.15 15.79 -4.48
N ILE A 21 0.20 15.89 -3.55
CA ILE A 21 -0.18 14.81 -2.64
C ILE A 21 -1.43 14.15 -3.22
N TYR A 22 -1.36 12.85 -3.41
CA TYR A 22 -2.46 11.98 -3.82
C TYR A 22 -2.95 11.21 -2.60
N LEU A 23 -4.27 11.05 -2.52
CA LEU A 23 -4.93 10.10 -1.64
C LEU A 23 -5.65 9.10 -2.54
N ASP A 24 -5.30 7.84 -2.37
CA ASP A 24 -5.62 6.77 -3.30
C ASP A 24 -5.13 7.17 -4.71
N ASP A 25 -5.96 7.01 -5.74
CA ASP A 25 -5.61 7.34 -7.13
C ASP A 25 -5.91 8.80 -7.52
N SER A 26 -6.30 9.64 -6.55
CA SER A 26 -6.79 11.00 -6.81
C SER A 26 -5.90 12.08 -6.19
N SER A 27 -5.71 13.21 -6.90
CA SER A 27 -4.97 14.34 -6.35
C SER A 27 -5.74 14.97 -5.18
N TYR A 28 -5.14 15.02 -4.00
CA TYR A 28 -5.73 15.61 -2.80
C TYR A 28 -5.31 17.07 -2.61
N ARG A 29 -4.03 17.37 -2.83
CA ARG A 29 -3.47 18.74 -2.70
C ARG A 29 -2.36 18.96 -3.71
N THR A 30 -2.33 20.17 -4.24
CA THR A 30 -1.32 20.62 -5.21
C THR A 30 -0.77 21.97 -4.78
N LYS A 31 0.54 22.14 -4.88
CA LYS A 31 1.22 23.42 -4.66
C LYS A 31 2.39 23.54 -5.63
N SER A 32 2.48 24.66 -6.33
CA SER A 32 3.67 24.94 -7.14
C SER A 32 4.88 25.13 -6.23
N ILE A 33 5.97 24.45 -6.58
CA ILE A 33 7.28 24.57 -5.96
C ILE A 33 8.36 24.95 -6.99
N ALA A 34 7.97 25.32 -8.21
CA ALA A 34 8.87 25.66 -9.31
C ALA A 34 9.86 26.79 -8.99
N THR A 35 9.49 27.70 -8.09
CA THR A 35 10.35 28.81 -7.65
C THR A 35 11.13 28.49 -6.37
N VAL A 36 10.95 27.30 -5.78
CA VAL A 36 11.64 26.91 -4.56
C VAL A 36 13.06 26.48 -4.92
N THR A 37 14.02 27.31 -4.55
CA THR A 37 15.46 27.07 -4.80
C THR A 37 16.14 26.38 -3.62
N GLY A 38 17.24 25.69 -3.89
CA GLY A 38 18.06 25.02 -2.86
C GLY A 38 17.86 23.50 -2.80
N SER A 39 18.70 22.85 -1.99
CA SER A 39 18.64 21.40 -1.75
C SER A 39 17.74 21.10 -0.56
N ILE A 40 17.02 19.98 -0.63
CA ILE A 40 16.37 19.41 0.54
C ILE A 40 17.41 18.49 1.20
N ASN A 41 18.29 19.09 2.00
CA ASN A 41 19.30 18.39 2.76
C ASN A 41 19.01 18.53 4.27
N SER A 42 18.90 17.40 4.95
CA SER A 42 18.76 17.33 6.40
C SER A 42 19.92 16.52 6.96
N ALA A 43 20.58 17.01 8.01
CA ALA A 43 21.56 16.24 8.76
C ALA A 43 20.89 15.21 9.68
N SER A 44 19.58 15.29 9.88
CA SER A 44 18.78 14.37 10.67
C SER A 44 18.14 13.30 9.80
N ASN A 45 18.08 12.08 10.33
CA ASN A 45 17.36 10.98 9.70
C ASN A 45 15.87 11.31 9.53
N PRO A 46 15.24 10.90 8.41
CA PRO A 46 13.80 10.99 8.27
C PRO A 46 13.13 10.10 9.32
N THR A 47 12.02 10.59 9.87
CA THR A 47 11.22 9.88 10.87
C THR A 47 9.82 9.66 10.37
N ILE A 48 9.22 8.55 10.78
CA ILE A 48 7.85 8.17 10.44
C ILE A 48 7.00 8.35 11.70
N GLY A 49 5.81 8.96 11.55
CA GLY A 49 4.91 9.18 12.69
C GLY A 49 5.36 10.24 13.70
N SER A 50 6.36 11.07 13.38
CA SER A 50 6.81 12.16 14.25
C SER A 50 7.04 13.48 13.50
N LYS A 51 7.09 14.59 14.24
CA LYS A 51 7.53 15.90 13.73
C LYS A 51 8.94 16.18 14.26
N PRO A 52 10.00 15.97 13.44
CA PRO A 52 11.39 16.05 13.91
C PRO A 52 11.76 17.41 14.51
N ALA A 53 11.19 18.51 14.03
CA ALA A 53 11.53 19.87 14.46
C ALA A 53 11.02 20.27 15.87
N ALA A 54 10.24 19.42 16.54
CA ALA A 54 9.65 19.75 17.86
C ALA A 54 9.91 18.70 18.95
N GLY A 55 10.73 17.67 18.68
CA GLY A 55 10.90 16.54 19.61
C GLY A 55 9.61 15.77 19.92
N GLY A 56 8.53 16.05 19.19
CA GLY A 56 7.21 15.48 19.39
C GLY A 56 6.94 14.33 18.42
N HIS A 57 6.61 13.16 18.96
CA HIS A 57 5.84 12.15 18.23
C HIS A 57 4.48 12.77 17.86
N ALA A 58 3.78 12.26 16.83
CA ALA A 58 2.41 12.68 16.56
C ALA A 58 1.55 12.41 17.81
N THR A 59 1.36 13.41 18.65
CA THR A 59 0.62 13.26 19.90
C THR A 59 -0.87 13.19 19.56
N GLY A 60 -1.48 12.05 19.86
CA GLY A 60 -2.94 11.91 19.95
C GLY A 60 -3.61 10.95 18.96
N ASN A 61 -2.93 10.48 17.90
CA ASN A 61 -3.52 9.55 16.93
C ASN A 61 -2.61 8.33 16.69
N THR A 62 -3.17 7.13 16.80
CA THR A 62 -2.52 5.90 16.32
C THR A 62 -2.39 5.97 14.80
N LEU A 63 -1.16 5.94 14.31
CA LEU A 63 -0.85 5.79 12.89
C LEU A 63 -0.37 4.35 12.66
N ILE A 64 -0.97 3.68 11.67
CA ILE A 64 -0.47 2.41 11.14
C ILE A 64 0.08 2.72 9.74
N VAL A 65 1.27 2.19 9.44
CA VAL A 65 1.94 2.35 8.15
C VAL A 65 2.28 0.97 7.61
N ASP A 66 2.24 0.87 6.29
CA ASP A 66 2.51 -0.36 5.54
C ASP A 66 3.04 0.07 4.16
N GLU A 67 3.84 -0.79 3.52
CA GLU A 67 4.31 -0.64 2.13
C GLU A 67 5.01 0.71 1.81
N LEU A 68 5.80 1.25 2.74
CA LEU A 68 6.48 2.53 2.53
C LEU A 68 7.57 2.42 1.46
N ARG A 69 7.40 3.18 0.38
CA ARG A 69 8.36 3.27 -0.72
C ARG A 69 8.84 4.69 -0.93
N VAL A 70 10.14 4.86 -1.15
CA VAL A 70 10.75 6.13 -1.56
C VAL A 70 11.33 5.95 -2.94
N TYR A 71 10.90 6.77 -3.90
CA TYR A 71 11.37 6.73 -5.28
C TYR A 71 12.30 7.90 -5.57
N LYS A 72 13.33 7.68 -6.40
CA LYS A 72 14.24 8.72 -6.92
C LYS A 72 13.68 9.39 -8.19
N ARG A 73 12.39 9.24 -8.45
CA ARG A 73 11.65 9.77 -9.61
C ARG A 73 10.20 10.08 -9.25
N LEU A 74 9.52 10.80 -10.13
CA LEU A 74 8.08 10.98 -10.05
C LEU A 74 7.35 9.69 -10.42
N LEU A 75 6.26 9.39 -9.71
CA LEU A 75 5.31 8.37 -10.14
C LEU A 75 4.32 8.97 -11.13
N THR A 76 4.02 8.25 -12.20
CA THR A 76 2.96 8.59 -13.16
C THR A 76 1.57 8.33 -12.58
N ALA A 77 0.52 8.89 -13.19
CA ALA A 77 -0.86 8.63 -12.75
C ALA A 77 -1.22 7.12 -12.77
N ALA A 78 -0.73 6.39 -13.77
CA ALA A 78 -0.94 4.94 -13.87
C ALA A 78 -0.24 4.19 -12.73
N GLU A 79 0.98 4.61 -12.37
CA GLU A 79 1.72 4.01 -11.25
C GLU A 79 1.10 4.34 -9.89
N ILE A 80 0.57 5.56 -9.71
CA ILE A 80 -0.16 5.93 -8.50
C ILE A 80 -1.43 5.06 -8.36
N THR A 81 -2.13 4.83 -9.46
CA THR A 81 -3.29 3.92 -9.49
C THR A 81 -2.86 2.49 -9.15
N ALA A 82 -1.75 2.01 -9.73
CA ALA A 82 -1.23 0.68 -9.44
C ALA A 82 -0.75 0.54 -7.99
N TYR A 83 -0.11 1.57 -7.43
CA TYR A 83 0.33 1.60 -6.03
C TYR A 83 -0.87 1.54 -5.09
N SER A 84 -1.89 2.35 -5.38
CA SER A 84 -3.17 2.35 -4.67
C SER A 84 -3.79 0.96 -4.66
N ASN A 85 -3.79 0.26 -5.78
CA ASN A 85 -4.32 -1.11 -5.87
C ASN A 85 -3.36 -2.22 -5.37
N GLY A 86 -2.17 -1.87 -4.85
CA GLY A 86 -1.14 -2.84 -4.44
C GLY A 86 -0.53 -3.67 -5.56
N THR A 87 -0.66 -3.24 -6.81
CA THR A 87 -0.15 -3.97 -7.99
C THR A 87 1.13 -3.35 -8.56
N LEU A 88 1.57 -2.20 -8.05
CA LEU A 88 2.83 -1.59 -8.51
C LEU A 88 4.01 -2.44 -8.02
N ALA A 89 4.81 -2.94 -8.96
CA ALA A 89 6.03 -3.65 -8.63
C ALA A 89 7.06 -2.71 -7.98
N ALA A 90 7.68 -3.15 -6.88
CA ALA A 90 8.71 -2.40 -6.16
C ALA A 90 10.11 -2.65 -6.76
N THR A 91 10.28 -2.40 -8.05
CA THR A 91 11.50 -2.79 -8.79
C THR A 91 12.28 -1.63 -9.42
N ASP A 92 11.70 -0.43 -9.50
CA ASP A 92 12.26 0.66 -10.30
C ASP A 92 12.69 1.87 -9.44
N ASN A 93 13.98 2.18 -9.52
CA ASN A 93 14.64 3.36 -8.97
C ASN A 93 14.22 3.77 -7.54
N LEU A 94 14.12 2.77 -6.67
CA LEU A 94 13.85 2.95 -5.26
C LEU A 94 15.07 3.54 -4.54
N GLY A 95 14.80 4.41 -3.58
CA GLY A 95 15.74 4.82 -2.53
C GLY A 95 15.58 3.99 -1.26
N ALA A 96 14.35 3.57 -0.93
CA ALA A 96 14.05 2.70 0.19
C ALA A 96 12.72 1.98 -0.05
N TYR A 97 12.57 0.78 0.50
CA TYR A 97 11.30 0.06 0.55
C TYR A 97 11.18 -0.69 1.87
N LEU A 98 10.35 -0.18 2.76
CA LEU A 98 10.06 -0.75 4.07
C LEU A 98 8.65 -1.33 4.04
N LYS A 99 8.59 -2.66 4.00
CA LYS A 99 7.31 -3.39 3.97
C LYS A 99 6.55 -3.27 5.28
N PHE A 100 7.28 -3.26 6.39
CA PHE A 100 6.72 -3.39 7.74
C PHE A 100 6.13 -4.77 8.08
N ASP A 101 6.58 -5.81 7.37
CA ASP A 101 6.18 -7.21 7.58
C ASP A 101 7.10 -8.00 8.52
N ASP A 102 8.16 -7.39 9.05
CA ASP A 102 9.15 -8.09 9.90
C ASP A 102 8.51 -8.67 11.17
N GLY A 103 7.41 -8.06 11.65
CA GLY A 103 6.53 -8.59 12.69
C GLY A 103 7.14 -8.69 14.10
N SER A 104 8.44 -8.47 14.25
CA SER A 104 9.19 -8.60 15.50
C SER A 104 10.50 -7.80 15.47
N GLY A 105 11.23 -7.76 16.58
CA GLY A 105 12.49 -7.00 16.68
C GLY A 105 12.28 -5.49 16.60
N ASP A 106 13.39 -4.74 16.46
CA ASP A 106 13.39 -3.28 16.52
C ASP A 106 13.66 -2.60 15.17
N THR A 107 13.74 -3.37 14.10
CA THR A 107 14.08 -2.86 12.76
C THR A 107 13.08 -3.32 11.71
N ALA A 108 12.72 -2.42 10.80
CA ALA A 108 12.06 -2.77 9.54
C ALA A 108 13.14 -2.89 8.44
N ALA A 109 13.21 -4.03 7.77
CA ALA A 109 14.23 -4.27 6.75
C ALA A 109 13.96 -3.48 5.46
N ASP A 110 15.02 -2.95 4.86
CA ASP A 110 14.95 -2.31 3.54
C ASP A 110 15.03 -3.35 2.42
N SER A 111 13.89 -3.56 1.76
CA SER A 111 13.72 -4.47 0.62
C SER A 111 14.13 -3.86 -0.72
N SER A 112 14.59 -2.60 -0.76
CA SER A 112 15.01 -1.95 -2.02
C SER A 112 16.43 -2.33 -2.47
N GLY A 113 17.22 -2.94 -1.58
CA GLY A 113 18.64 -3.21 -1.82
C GLY A 113 19.58 -2.01 -1.60
N ASN A 114 19.08 -0.88 -1.08
CA ASN A 114 19.89 0.31 -0.80
C ASN A 114 20.38 0.41 0.66
N ASN A 115 20.05 -0.56 1.52
CA ASN A 115 20.49 -0.62 2.92
C ASN A 115 20.07 0.59 3.78
N HIS A 116 18.79 0.98 3.68
CA HIS A 116 18.18 2.04 4.50
C HIS A 116 17.10 1.48 5.45
N PRO A 117 17.44 0.59 6.41
CA PRO A 117 16.46 0.05 7.35
C PRO A 117 15.94 1.17 8.28
N ALA A 118 14.72 1.00 8.77
CA ALA A 118 14.18 1.85 9.83
C ALA A 118 14.30 1.19 11.20
N THR A 119 14.57 1.99 12.22
CA THR A 119 14.59 1.54 13.62
C THR A 119 13.37 2.07 14.35
N LYS A 120 12.68 1.20 15.09
CA LYS A 120 11.57 1.60 15.98
C LYS A 120 12.07 2.54 17.06
N THR A 121 11.32 3.61 17.32
CA THR A 121 11.51 4.50 18.46
C THR A 121 10.35 4.37 19.45
N ALA A 122 10.50 4.95 20.64
CA ALA A 122 9.59 4.74 21.76
C ALA A 122 8.10 4.91 21.40
N GLY A 123 7.33 3.83 21.57
CA GLY A 123 5.88 3.77 21.32
C GLY A 123 5.48 3.06 20.01
N ALA A 124 6.42 2.83 19.08
CA ALA A 124 6.14 2.05 17.88
C ALA A 124 6.04 0.55 18.22
N THR A 125 4.98 -0.10 17.73
CA THR A 125 4.73 -1.54 17.91
C THR A 125 4.35 -2.17 16.58
N TRP A 126 4.75 -3.42 16.38
CA TRP A 126 4.25 -4.23 15.28
C TRP A 126 2.79 -4.58 15.53
N THR A 127 1.99 -4.61 14.47
CA THR A 127 0.58 -4.97 14.51
C THR A 127 0.27 -5.89 13.35
N THR A 128 -0.74 -6.74 13.52
CA THR A 128 -1.26 -7.61 12.46
C THR A 128 -2.34 -6.91 11.62
N ALA A 129 -2.57 -5.62 11.84
CA ALA A 129 -3.43 -4.82 10.98
C ALA A 129 -2.77 -4.66 9.61
N VAL A 130 -3.25 -5.39 8.63
CA VAL A 130 -2.71 -5.43 7.26
C VAL A 130 -3.45 -4.45 6.35
N HIS A 131 -2.71 -3.76 5.48
CA HIS A 131 -3.27 -3.13 4.29
C HIS A 131 -3.42 -4.21 3.22
N SER A 132 -4.59 -4.83 3.09
CA SER A 132 -4.79 -5.84 2.05
C SER A 132 -4.97 -5.18 0.68
N PRO A 133 -4.05 -5.46 -0.25
CA PRO A 133 -4.49 -6.01 -1.53
C PRO A 133 -4.18 -7.47 -1.83
N LEU A 134 -2.93 -7.92 -1.89
CA LEU A 134 -2.55 -9.09 -2.71
C LEU A 134 -1.20 -9.74 -2.35
N ASP A 135 -0.62 -9.50 -1.19
CA ASP A 135 0.63 -10.13 -0.73
C ASP A 135 0.44 -11.55 -0.17
N GLU A 136 -0.79 -12.07 -0.17
CA GLU A 136 -1.05 -13.47 0.12
C GLU A 136 -0.51 -14.38 -0.99
N THR A 137 0.48 -15.20 -0.67
CA THR A 137 0.82 -16.34 -1.53
C THR A 137 -0.36 -17.32 -1.52
N ILE A 138 -1.13 -17.36 -2.61
CA ILE A 138 -2.22 -18.32 -2.77
C ILE A 138 -1.62 -19.71 -2.98
N THR A 139 -1.58 -20.51 -1.92
CA THR A 139 -1.23 -21.92 -2.02
C THR A 139 -2.41 -22.64 -2.67
N TRP A 140 -2.20 -23.21 -3.85
CA TRP A 140 -3.16 -24.12 -4.47
C TRP A 140 -3.41 -25.29 -3.53
N VAL A 141 -4.59 -25.30 -2.92
CA VAL A 141 -5.18 -26.51 -2.38
C VAL A 141 -6.17 -26.94 -3.43
N ALA A 142 -5.91 -28.08 -4.11
CA ALA A 142 -6.95 -28.73 -4.89
C ALA A 142 -8.20 -28.77 -4.00
N ASP A 143 -9.27 -28.12 -4.45
CA ASP A 143 -10.55 -27.97 -3.75
C ASP A 143 -10.76 -26.79 -2.79
N LYS A 144 -9.83 -25.83 -2.62
CA LYS A 144 -10.13 -24.59 -1.85
C LYS A 144 -9.43 -23.32 -2.37
N ILE A 145 -10.24 -22.31 -2.71
CA ILE A 145 -9.84 -20.90 -2.72
C ILE A 145 -10.87 -20.10 -1.92
N PHE A 146 -10.61 -19.89 -0.63
CA PHE A 146 -11.31 -18.84 0.14
C PHE A 146 -10.29 -17.88 0.70
N HIS A 147 -10.34 -16.67 0.20
CA HIS A 147 -9.76 -15.52 0.87
C HIS A 147 -10.98 -14.80 1.52
N THR A 148 -10.85 -14.28 2.74
CA THR A 148 -11.80 -13.36 3.39
C THR A 148 -10.95 -12.23 3.96
N VAL A 149 -11.13 -10.99 3.47
CA VAL A 149 -10.38 -9.84 4.02
C VAL A 149 -11.27 -9.32 5.11
N VAL A 150 -10.81 -9.37 6.35
CA VAL A 150 -11.36 -8.54 7.40
C VAL A 150 -10.71 -7.17 7.24
N ALA A 151 -11.55 -6.14 7.11
CA ALA A 151 -11.22 -4.74 6.83
C ALA A 151 -9.97 -4.20 7.59
N PRO A 152 -9.26 -3.17 7.07
CA PRO A 152 -9.89 -1.91 6.67
C PRO A 152 -9.83 -1.47 5.18
N ALA A 153 -10.94 -1.68 4.48
CA ALA A 153 -11.73 -0.71 3.71
C ALA A 153 -11.22 0.15 2.52
N SER A 154 -9.98 0.16 2.06
CA SER A 154 -9.64 1.02 0.89
C SER A 154 -9.77 0.39 -0.49
N TYR A 155 -9.84 -0.94 -0.65
CA TYR A 155 -9.87 -1.52 -1.99
C TYR A 155 -10.75 -2.77 -2.08
N ARG A 156 -11.55 -2.83 -3.16
CA ARG A 156 -12.55 -3.87 -3.42
C ARG A 156 -11.91 -4.95 -4.29
N TYR A 157 -11.80 -6.17 -3.76
CA TYR A 157 -11.29 -7.32 -4.52
C TYR A 157 -12.40 -8.27 -4.93
N TRP A 158 -12.23 -8.83 -6.13
CA TRP A 158 -12.98 -9.98 -6.63
C TRP A 158 -12.27 -11.27 -6.23
N ARG A 159 -13.03 -12.32 -5.89
CA ARG A 159 -12.49 -13.66 -5.68
C ARG A 159 -13.16 -14.62 -6.64
N MET A 160 -12.38 -15.54 -7.21
CA MET A 160 -12.85 -16.62 -8.07
C MET A 160 -12.75 -17.94 -7.30
N LEU A 161 -13.89 -18.59 -7.06
CA LEU A 161 -13.95 -19.96 -6.55
C LEU A 161 -14.20 -20.88 -7.75
N ILE A 162 -13.31 -21.85 -7.97
CA ILE A 162 -13.46 -22.90 -8.98
C ILE A 162 -13.58 -24.22 -8.22
N GLU A 163 -14.70 -24.93 -8.38
CA GLU A 163 -14.86 -26.31 -7.88
C GLU A 163 -14.79 -27.27 -9.07
N SER A 164 -13.88 -28.24 -9.05
CA SER A 164 -13.92 -29.41 -9.93
C SER A 164 -13.51 -30.67 -9.16
N PRO A 165 -14.37 -31.70 -9.03
CA PRO A 165 -13.91 -33.01 -8.60
C PRO A 165 -12.93 -33.57 -9.63
N ALA A 166 -11.82 -34.15 -9.17
CA ALA A 166 -10.90 -34.88 -10.02
C ALA A 166 -11.67 -35.93 -10.85
N GLY A 167 -11.71 -35.76 -12.17
CA GLY A 167 -12.24 -36.75 -13.11
C GLY A 167 -13.60 -36.47 -13.77
N THR A 168 -14.27 -35.33 -13.54
CA THR A 168 -15.42 -34.91 -14.37
C THR A 168 -15.41 -33.41 -14.68
N GLU A 169 -15.33 -33.06 -15.96
CA GLU A 169 -15.14 -31.70 -16.48
C GLU A 169 -16.40 -30.83 -16.54
N THR A 170 -17.15 -30.67 -15.45
CA THR A 170 -18.32 -29.76 -15.47
C THR A 170 -18.35 -28.75 -14.34
N MET A 171 -18.05 -27.50 -14.70
CA MET A 171 -18.19 -26.28 -13.89
C MET A 171 -19.68 -25.94 -13.70
N LYS A 172 -20.18 -25.85 -12.47
CA LYS A 172 -21.63 -25.65 -12.22
C LYS A 172 -22.04 -24.25 -11.72
N LYS A 173 -21.12 -23.38 -11.28
CA LYS A 173 -21.49 -22.01 -10.86
C LYS A 173 -20.28 -21.06 -10.85
N ILE A 174 -20.47 -19.84 -11.35
CA ILE A 174 -19.51 -18.73 -11.23
C ILE A 174 -20.26 -17.56 -10.56
N LEU A 175 -19.82 -17.12 -9.38
CA LEU A 175 -20.34 -15.93 -8.71
C LEU A 175 -19.26 -14.84 -8.67
N LEU A 176 -19.52 -13.74 -9.37
CA LEU A 176 -18.63 -12.58 -9.49
C LEU A 176 -19.26 -11.40 -8.73
N LEU A 177 -18.62 -10.93 -7.66
CA LEU A 177 -19.07 -9.75 -6.88
C LEU A 177 -18.14 -8.53 -7.08
N ASN A 178 -18.62 -7.52 -7.82
CA ASN A 178 -18.05 -6.16 -7.81
C ASN A 178 -18.85 -5.30 -6.84
N ARG A 179 -18.29 -4.17 -6.42
CA ARG A 179 -19.09 -3.06 -5.89
C ARG A 179 -19.06 -1.82 -6.81
N ALA A 180 -18.21 -1.78 -7.85
CA ALA A 180 -18.16 -0.68 -8.82
C ALA A 180 -19.12 -0.88 -10.03
N LEU A 181 -19.59 -2.10 -10.29
CA LEU A 181 -20.55 -2.41 -11.34
C LEU A 181 -21.54 -3.45 -10.79
N GLY A 182 -22.84 -3.30 -11.02
CA GLY A 182 -23.86 -4.23 -10.50
C GLY A 182 -23.52 -5.71 -10.74
N ALA A 183 -23.99 -6.59 -9.85
CA ALA A 183 -23.71 -8.02 -9.86
C ALA A 183 -24.00 -8.66 -11.23
N PHE A 184 -23.14 -9.59 -11.66
CA PHE A 184 -23.37 -10.45 -12.82
C PHE A 184 -23.46 -11.91 -12.36
N GLU A 185 -24.62 -12.53 -12.51
CA GLU A 185 -24.78 -13.98 -12.48
C GLU A 185 -24.71 -14.51 -13.92
N LYS A 186 -23.82 -15.47 -14.20
CA LYS A 186 -23.86 -16.24 -15.44
C LYS A 186 -24.09 -17.71 -15.07
N GLY A 187 -25.32 -18.18 -15.25
CA GLY A 187 -25.60 -19.61 -15.26
C GLY A 187 -24.96 -20.24 -16.50
N VAL A 188 -24.17 -21.30 -16.32
CA VAL A 188 -23.73 -22.17 -17.41
C VAL A 188 -24.64 -23.39 -17.35
N ALA A 189 -25.46 -23.58 -18.40
CA ALA A 189 -26.17 -24.82 -18.66
C ALA A 189 -25.28 -25.75 -19.48
#